data_AF-A0A960IT52-F1
#
_entry.id   AF-A0A960IT52-F1
#
_cell.length_a   1.000
_cell.length_b   1.000
_cell.length_c   1.000
_cell.angle_alpha   90.00
_cell.angle_beta   90.00
_cell.angle_gamma   90.00
#
_symmetry.space_group_name_H-M   'P 1'
#
loop_
_entity.id
_entity.type
_entity.pdbx_description
1 polymer ?
#
loop_
_entity_poly.entity_id
_entity_poly.type
_entity_poly.pdbx_seq_one_letter_code
_entity_poly.pdbx_strand_id
1 'polypeptide(L)'
;MLWIVLIIVVVVVVGLGLFAVTALNRLRGQQISVEEAEAGIDVQLTRRAELIPNLVETVKGYMTHEASTLEAVTAARSASQRAGTVGEKAAADAQMTQALANLFAVAEAYPDLKASTNFQQLQTEITRTEDQLAFSRQYYNDAAATLNRTMVTIPWSLFVGMSGVSKAAFYDAPVANEAPPQVDFGS
;
A
#
# COMPACT_ATOMS: atom_id res chain seq x y z
N MET A 1 -29.98 -6.60 -52.45
CA MET A 1 -28.71 -7.18 -51.99
C MET A 1 -27.75 -6.11 -51.42
N LEU A 2 -27.40 -5.06 -52.17
CA LEU A 2 -26.49 -3.99 -51.69
C LEU A 2 -26.97 -3.27 -50.41
N TRP A 3 -28.26 -2.94 -50.29
CA TRP A 3 -28.83 -2.31 -49.09
C TRP A 3 -28.74 -3.19 -47.84
N ILE A 4 -28.86 -4.52 -48.00
CA ILE A 4 -28.72 -5.48 -46.89
C ILE A 4 -27.26 -5.50 -46.41
N VAL A 5 -26.31 -5.52 -47.34
CA VAL A 5 -24.87 -5.43 -47.02
C VAL A 5 -24.57 -4.12 -46.28
N LEU A 6 -25.12 -3.00 -46.75
CA LEU A 6 -24.90 -1.69 -46.11
C LEU A 6 -25.46 -1.65 -44.69
N ILE A 7 -26.67 -2.19 -44.46
CA ILE A 7 -27.26 -2.29 -43.12
C ILE A 7 -26.39 -3.16 -42.21
N ILE A 8 -25.90 -4.30 -42.68
CA ILE A 8 -25.01 -5.18 -41.91
C ILE A 8 -23.73 -4.44 -41.51
N VAL A 9 -23.10 -3.71 -42.44
CA VAL A 9 -21.89 -2.93 -42.16
C VAL A 9 -22.15 -1.86 -41.10
N VAL A 10 -23.25 -1.11 -41.21
CA VAL A 10 -23.62 -0.08 -40.22
C VAL A 10 -23.83 -0.71 -38.84
N VAL A 11 -24.55 -1.83 -38.76
CA VAL A 11 -24.79 -2.53 -37.49
C VAL A 11 -23.47 -3.00 -36.86
N VAL A 12 -22.56 -3.56 -37.66
CA VAL A 12 -21.23 -3.98 -37.19
C VAL A 12 -20.42 -2.79 -36.67
N VAL A 13 -20.39 -1.68 -37.41
CA VAL A 13 -19.65 -0.46 -37.02
C VAL A 13 -20.22 0.12 -35.72
N VAL A 14 -21.55 0.21 -35.59
CA VAL A 14 -22.20 0.68 -34.36
C VAL A 14 -21.89 -0.26 -33.20
N GLY A 15 -21.95 -1.58 -33.43
CA GLY A 15 -21.59 -2.59 -32.43
C GLY A 15 -20.16 -2.46 -31.93
N LEU A 16 -19.20 -2.27 -32.84
CA LEU A 16 -17.79 -2.03 -32.51
C LEU A 16 -17.59 -0.71 -31.76
N GLY A 17 -18.31 0.34 -32.13
CA GLY A 17 -18.28 1.63 -31.45
C GLY A 17 -18.78 1.54 -30.00
N LEU A 18 -19.91 0.88 -29.78
CA LEU A 18 -20.44 0.64 -28.43
C LEU A 18 -19.47 -0.21 -27.60
N PHE A 19 -18.88 -1.24 -28.22
CA PHE A 19 -17.88 -2.08 -27.56
C PHE A 19 -16.61 -1.29 -27.17
N ALA A 20 -16.14 -0.40 -28.04
CA ALA A 20 -15.00 0.46 -27.73
C ALA A 20 -15.26 1.34 -26.50
N VAL A 21 -16.44 1.95 -26.42
CA VAL A 21 -16.83 2.77 -25.26
C VAL A 21 -16.83 1.96 -23.96
N THR A 22 -17.38 0.74 -23.98
CA THR A 22 -17.39 -0.12 -22.78
C THR A 22 -15.98 -0.55 -22.37
N ALA A 23 -15.10 -0.84 -23.33
CA ALA A 23 -13.70 -1.17 -23.07
C ALA A 23 -12.94 -0.01 -22.42
N LEU A 24 -13.07 1.20 -22.96
CA LEU A 24 -12.42 2.39 -22.41
C LEU A 24 -12.92 2.72 -21.00
N ASN A 25 -14.24 2.67 -20.78
CA ASN A 25 -14.84 2.91 -19.47
C ASN A 25 -14.41 1.86 -18.44
N ARG A 26 -14.30 0.59 -18.84
CA ARG A 26 -13.85 -0.49 -17.96
C ARG A 26 -12.40 -0.27 -17.51
N LEU A 27 -11.49 0.05 -18.43
CA LEU A 27 -10.08 0.31 -18.11
C LEU A 27 -9.94 1.53 -17.19
N ARG A 28 -10.63 2.63 -17.49
CA ARG A 28 -10.60 3.84 -16.65
C ARG A 28 -11.23 3.60 -15.27
N GLY A 29 -12.33 2.85 -15.20
CA GLY A 29 -12.94 2.48 -13.93
C GLY A 29 -11.98 1.69 -13.04
N GLN A 30 -11.25 0.73 -13.61
CA GLN A 30 -10.24 -0.04 -12.88
C GLN A 30 -9.05 0.83 -12.44
N GLN A 31 -8.62 1.80 -13.24
CA GLN A 31 -7.60 2.76 -12.82
C GLN A 31 -8.07 3.56 -11.60
N ILE A 32 -9.31 4.08 -11.63
CA ILE A 32 -9.88 4.80 -10.48
C ILE A 32 -9.92 3.90 -9.24
N SER A 33 -10.28 2.62 -9.37
CA SER A 33 -10.25 1.68 -8.23
C SER A 33 -8.85 1.48 -7.65
N VAL A 34 -7.79 1.52 -8.47
CA VAL A 34 -6.40 1.49 -8.00
C VAL A 34 -6.05 2.77 -7.24
N GLU A 35 -6.44 3.93 -7.76
CA GLU A 35 -6.22 5.24 -7.13
C GLU A 35 -6.96 5.36 -5.79
N GLU A 36 -8.20 4.89 -5.72
CA GLU A 36 -8.99 4.80 -4.49
C GLU A 36 -8.33 3.89 -3.44
N ALA A 37 -7.81 2.73 -3.88
CA ALA A 37 -7.10 1.82 -3.00
C ALA A 37 -5.79 2.42 -2.48
N GLU A 38 -5.05 3.14 -3.33
CA GLU A 38 -3.83 3.85 -2.93
C GLU A 38 -4.13 4.95 -1.91
N ALA A 39 -5.19 5.73 -2.12
CA ALA A 39 -5.64 6.73 -1.14
C ALA A 39 -5.99 6.08 0.21
N GLY A 40 -6.55 4.88 0.21
CA GLY A 40 -6.79 4.10 1.42
C GLY A 40 -5.51 3.73 2.19
N ILE A 41 -4.41 3.49 1.48
CA ILE A 41 -3.09 3.30 2.10
C ILE A 41 -2.58 4.61 2.72
N ASP A 42 -2.69 5.72 1.98
CA ASP A 42 -2.20 7.03 2.42
C ASP A 42 -2.86 7.50 3.71
N VAL A 43 -4.16 7.25 3.86
CA VAL A 43 -4.90 7.53 5.10
C VAL A 43 -4.30 6.78 6.29
N GLN A 44 -4.00 5.49 6.13
CA GLN A 44 -3.47 4.67 7.24
C GLN A 44 -2.01 5.04 7.56
N LEU A 45 -1.18 5.29 6.54
CA LEU A 45 0.19 5.76 6.75
C LEU A 45 0.21 7.11 7.48
N THR A 46 -0.66 8.04 7.08
CA THR A 46 -0.81 9.35 7.72
C THR A 46 -1.24 9.20 9.18
N ARG A 47 -2.29 8.41 9.44
CA ARG A 47 -2.76 8.12 10.81
C ARG A 47 -1.64 7.57 11.68
N ARG A 48 -0.86 6.59 11.20
CA ARG A 48 0.26 6.02 11.97
C ARG A 48 1.32 7.09 12.25
N ALA A 49 1.69 7.90 11.26
CA ALA A 49 2.67 8.98 11.40
C ALA A 49 2.22 10.10 12.36
N GLU A 50 0.92 10.33 12.51
CA GLU A 50 0.33 11.29 13.45
C GLU A 50 0.38 10.81 14.92
N LEU A 51 0.41 9.50 15.16
CA LEU A 51 0.53 8.93 16.51
C LEU A 51 1.96 8.99 17.06
N ILE A 52 2.96 9.03 16.18
CA ILE A 52 4.38 8.96 16.55
C ILE A 52 4.83 10.07 17.52
N PRO A 53 4.47 11.36 17.34
CA PRO A 53 4.90 12.41 18.28
C PRO A 53 4.43 12.14 19.71
N ASN A 54 3.18 11.70 19.89
CA ASN A 54 2.63 11.36 21.20
C ASN A 54 3.30 10.12 21.80
N LEU A 55 3.63 9.13 20.96
CA LEU A 55 4.40 7.96 21.39
C LEU A 55 5.80 8.35 21.86
N VAL A 56 6.51 9.16 21.07
CA VAL A 56 7.86 9.63 21.40
C VAL A 56 7.86 10.44 22.70
N GLU A 57 6.89 11.33 22.90
CA GLU A 57 6.80 12.12 24.13
C GLU A 57 6.50 11.25 25.36
N THR A 58 5.57 10.29 25.21
CA THR A 58 5.26 9.33 26.28
C THR A 58 6.49 8.51 26.65
N VAL A 59 7.23 8.02 25.66
CA VAL A 59 8.42 7.20 25.91
C VAL A 59 9.56 8.01 26.53
N LYS A 60 9.80 9.25 26.08
CA LYS A 60 10.84 10.13 26.62
C LYS A 60 10.72 10.37 28.12
N GLY A 61 9.50 10.38 28.65
CA GLY A 61 9.24 10.53 30.09
C GLY A 61 9.78 9.38 30.95
N TYR A 62 10.01 8.20 30.37
CA TYR A 62 10.44 6.99 31.08
C TYR A 62 11.82 6.48 30.61
N MET A 63 12.15 6.66 29.33
CA MET A 63 13.36 6.12 28.70
C MET A 63 14.38 7.23 28.43
N THR A 64 15.20 7.55 29.43
CA THR A 64 16.17 8.67 29.38
C THR A 64 17.44 8.38 28.57
N HIS A 65 17.78 7.12 28.32
CA HIS A 65 19.04 6.72 27.67
C HIS A 65 18.87 6.16 26.25
N GLU A 66 17.64 6.16 25.71
CA GLU A 66 17.27 5.46 24.47
C GLU A 66 17.10 6.42 23.28
N ALA A 67 18.05 7.36 23.16
CA ALA A 67 18.00 8.40 22.14
C ALA A 67 18.05 7.85 20.70
N SER A 68 18.88 6.82 20.46
CA SER A 68 19.00 6.19 19.14
C SER A 68 17.69 5.52 18.69
N THR A 69 17.00 4.86 19.61
CA THR A 69 15.71 4.20 19.36
C THR A 69 14.63 5.23 18.98
N LEU A 70 14.57 6.36 19.71
CA LEU A 70 13.63 7.44 19.43
C LEU A 70 13.97 8.22 18.15
N GLU A 71 15.25 8.37 17.84
CA GLU A 71 15.72 8.98 16.59
C GLU A 71 15.32 8.12 15.38
N ALA A 72 15.47 6.80 15.46
CA ALA A 72 15.06 5.87 14.40
C ALA A 72 13.55 5.99 14.10
N VAL A 73 12.71 6.05 15.13
CA VAL A 73 11.25 6.21 14.97
C VAL A 73 10.90 7.58 14.38
N THR A 74 11.60 8.63 14.80
CA THR A 74 11.41 9.99 14.26
C THR A 74 11.84 10.08 12.79
N ALA A 75 12.96 9.47 12.43
CA ALA A 75 13.46 9.40 11.07
C ALA A 75 12.50 8.60 10.17
N ALA A 76 11.98 7.47 10.65
CA ALA A 76 10.99 6.67 9.93
C ALA A 76 9.69 7.47 9.68
N ARG A 77 9.25 8.29 10.64
CA ARG A 77 8.11 9.20 10.46
C ARG A 77 8.37 10.20 9.33
N SER A 78 9.55 10.83 9.33
CA SER A 78 9.93 11.77 8.28
C SER A 78 10.11 11.10 6.91
N ALA A 79 10.49 9.82 6.85
CA ALA A 79 10.51 9.05 5.61
C ALA A 79 9.08 8.81 5.10
N SER A 80 8.16 8.38 5.98
CA SER A 80 6.75 8.15 5.65
C SER A 80 6.06 9.41 5.11
N GLN A 81 6.40 10.59 5.62
CA GLN A 81 5.82 11.86 5.16
C GLN A 81 6.36 12.34 3.81
N ARG A 82 7.52 11.85 3.38
CA ARG A 82 8.17 12.24 2.12
C ARG A 82 7.92 11.27 0.97
N ALA A 83 7.41 10.07 1.27
CA ALA A 83 7.14 9.04 0.29
C ALA A 83 6.02 9.48 -0.67
N GLY A 84 6.34 9.63 -1.96
CA GLY A 84 5.38 10.07 -2.97
C GLY A 84 4.82 8.91 -3.79
N THR A 85 5.67 7.92 -4.12
CA THR A 85 5.28 6.76 -4.93
C THR A 85 4.93 5.55 -4.08
N VAL A 86 4.16 4.61 -4.64
CA VAL A 86 3.81 3.32 -4.01
C VAL A 86 5.04 2.56 -3.49
N GLY A 87 6.12 2.52 -4.26
CA GLY A 87 7.37 1.87 -3.84
C GLY A 87 8.08 2.59 -2.69
N GLU A 88 8.13 3.93 -2.71
CA GLU A 88 8.66 4.72 -1.60
C GLU A 88 7.81 4.57 -0.34
N LYS A 89 6.48 4.53 -0.50
CA LYS A 89 5.52 4.31 0.60
C LYS A 89 5.76 2.93 1.24
N ALA A 90 5.94 1.89 0.42
CA ALA A 90 6.24 0.55 0.91
C ALA A 90 7.59 0.46 1.64
N ALA A 91 8.63 1.14 1.13
CA ALA A 91 9.93 1.19 1.80
C ALA A 91 9.88 1.96 3.12
N ALA A 92 9.22 3.12 3.15
CA ALA A 92 9.06 3.93 4.37
C ALA A 92 8.20 3.22 5.41
N ASP A 93 7.16 2.50 4.96
CA ASP A 93 6.34 1.66 5.82
C ASP A 93 7.16 0.58 6.51
N ALA A 94 7.94 -0.19 5.76
CA ALA A 94 8.82 -1.23 6.32
C ALA A 94 9.81 -0.67 7.35
N GLN A 95 10.41 0.49 7.08
CA GLN A 95 11.31 1.17 8.02
C GLN A 95 10.60 1.55 9.33
N MET A 96 9.39 2.08 9.24
CA MET A 96 8.58 2.45 10.40
C MET A 96 8.16 1.21 11.21
N THR A 97 7.71 0.14 10.56
CA THR A 97 7.37 -1.12 11.23
C THR A 97 8.57 -1.67 12.00
N GLN A 98 9.77 -1.67 11.39
CA GLN A 98 10.99 -2.10 12.07
C GLN A 98 11.37 -1.19 13.26
N ALA A 99 11.28 0.14 13.08
CA ALA A 99 11.61 1.09 14.15
C ALA A 99 10.65 0.95 15.34
N LEU A 100 9.36 0.76 15.09
CA LEU A 100 8.34 0.52 16.12
C LEU A 100 8.55 -0.83 16.82
N ALA A 101 8.88 -1.89 16.09
CA ALA A 101 9.20 -3.19 16.69
C ALA A 101 10.40 -3.09 17.64
N ASN A 102 11.46 -2.40 17.23
CA ASN A 102 12.63 -2.15 18.08
C ASN A 102 12.26 -1.32 19.32
N LEU A 103 11.47 -0.25 19.15
CA LEU A 103 10.99 0.58 20.27
C LEU A 103 10.19 -0.24 21.29
N PHE A 104 9.27 -1.08 20.83
CA PHE A 104 8.46 -1.92 21.72
C PHE A 104 9.27 -3.00 22.41
N ALA A 105 10.28 -3.58 21.75
CA ALA A 105 11.21 -4.51 22.37
C ALA A 105 12.02 -3.86 23.49
N VAL A 106 12.56 -2.65 23.25
CA VAL A 106 13.28 -1.90 24.29
C VAL A 106 12.34 -1.51 25.44
N ALA A 107 11.09 -1.15 25.16
CA ALA A 107 10.09 -0.80 26.17
C ALA A 107 9.80 -1.96 27.16
N GLU A 108 10.08 -3.22 26.80
CA GLU A 108 9.94 -4.36 27.72
C GLU A 108 10.89 -4.28 28.92
N ALA A 109 12.04 -3.61 28.77
CA ALA A 109 12.99 -3.37 29.84
C ALA A 109 12.55 -2.27 30.81
N TYR A 110 11.43 -1.59 30.56
CA TYR A 110 10.91 -0.47 31.34
C TYR A 110 9.51 -0.78 31.90
N PRO A 111 9.40 -1.43 33.08
CA PRO A 111 8.12 -1.85 33.65
C PRO A 111 7.11 -0.71 33.85
N ASP A 112 7.57 0.47 34.27
CA ASP A 112 6.70 1.63 34.50
C ASP A 112 6.10 2.18 33.20
N LEU A 113 6.89 2.19 32.11
CA LEU A 113 6.40 2.56 30.78
C LEU A 113 5.40 1.52 30.27
N LYS A 114 5.74 0.23 30.42
CA LYS A 114 4.87 -0.88 30.03
C LYS A 114 3.52 -0.85 30.77
N ALA A 115 3.52 -0.42 32.02
CA ALA A 115 2.32 -0.24 32.84
C ALA A 115 1.56 1.07 32.54
N SER A 116 2.15 2.00 31.78
CA SER A 116 1.50 3.27 31.44
C SER A 116 0.32 3.05 30.51
N THR A 117 -0.88 3.44 30.97
CA THR A 117 -2.11 3.35 30.19
C THR A 117 -2.01 4.10 28.86
N ASN A 118 -1.37 5.28 28.85
CA ASN A 118 -1.19 6.07 27.63
C ASN A 118 -0.32 5.34 26.59
N PHE A 119 0.75 4.69 27.04
CA PHE A 119 1.62 3.91 26.17
C PHE A 119 0.91 2.69 25.59
N GLN A 120 0.17 1.94 26.42
CA GLN A 120 -0.61 0.78 25.98
C GLN A 120 -1.69 1.16 24.96
N GLN A 121 -2.36 2.31 25.15
CA GLN A 121 -3.34 2.84 24.19
C GLN A 121 -2.68 3.17 22.85
N LEU A 122 -1.58 3.92 22.84
CA LEU A 122 -0.86 4.27 21.62
C LEU A 122 -0.33 3.03 20.88
N GLN A 123 0.23 2.06 21.61
CA GLN A 123 0.65 0.79 21.02
C GLN A 123 -0.53 0.07 20.37
N THR A 124 -1.68 0.01 21.03
CA THR A 124 -2.89 -0.62 20.48
C THR A 124 -3.39 0.09 19.21
N GLU A 125 -3.42 1.42 19.21
CA GLU A 125 -3.84 2.21 18.05
C GLU A 125 -2.89 2.03 16.86
N ILE A 126 -1.58 1.97 17.13
CA ILE A 126 -0.55 1.73 16.12
C ILE A 126 -0.72 0.32 15.52
N THR A 127 -0.83 -0.72 16.35
CA THR A 127 -1.05 -2.10 15.89
C THR A 127 -2.33 -2.21 15.07
N ARG A 128 -3.43 -1.59 15.54
CA ARG A 128 -4.69 -1.55 14.80
C ARG A 128 -4.57 -0.85 13.45
N THR A 129 -3.71 0.18 13.36
CA THR A 129 -3.44 0.88 12.10
C THR A 129 -2.60 0.01 11.17
N GLU A 130 -1.66 -0.78 11.70
CA GLU A 130 -0.87 -1.75 10.95
C GLU A 130 -1.74 -2.85 10.32
N ASP A 131 -2.69 -3.39 11.09
CA ASP A 131 -3.64 -4.39 10.60
C ASP A 131 -4.51 -3.83 9.45
N GLN A 132 -5.02 -2.61 9.62
CA GLN A 132 -5.78 -1.92 8.57
C GLN A 132 -4.90 -1.63 7.34
N LEU A 133 -3.65 -1.24 7.55
CA LEU A 133 -2.70 -1.00 6.46
C LEU A 133 -2.40 -2.30 5.70
N ALA A 134 -2.26 -3.44 6.38
CA ALA A 134 -2.12 -4.75 5.73
C ALA A 134 -3.33 -5.06 4.81
N PHE A 135 -4.54 -4.81 5.29
CA PHE A 135 -5.74 -4.96 4.46
C PHE A 135 -5.77 -3.98 3.28
N SER A 136 -5.45 -2.71 3.48
CA SER A 136 -5.37 -1.71 2.40
C SER A 136 -4.33 -2.09 1.33
N ARG A 137 -3.18 -2.65 1.74
CA ARG A 137 -2.14 -3.16 0.83
C ARG A 137 -2.65 -4.31 -0.02
N GLN A 138 -3.33 -5.28 0.60
CA GLN A 138 -3.96 -6.38 -0.13
C GLN A 138 -5.00 -5.86 -1.13
N TYR A 139 -5.89 -4.98 -0.70
CA TYR A 139 -6.93 -4.40 -1.55
C TYR A 139 -6.34 -3.64 -2.75
N TYR A 140 -5.29 -2.85 -2.53
CA TYR A 140 -4.55 -2.19 -3.61
C TYR A 140 -3.92 -3.20 -4.58
N ASN A 141 -3.26 -4.24 -4.07
CA ASN A 141 -2.65 -5.26 -4.92
C ASN A 141 -3.69 -6.03 -5.74
N ASP A 142 -4.88 -6.30 -5.18
CA ASP A 142 -5.98 -6.94 -5.90
C ASP A 142 -6.54 -6.03 -7.01
N ALA A 143 -6.69 -4.73 -6.74
CA ALA A 143 -7.10 -3.73 -7.73
C ALA A 143 -6.06 -3.60 -8.85
N ALA A 144 -4.78 -3.49 -8.50
CA ALA A 144 -3.65 -3.41 -9.43
C ALA A 144 -3.56 -4.68 -10.29
N ALA A 145 -3.71 -5.86 -9.68
CA ALA A 145 -3.73 -7.14 -10.40
C ALA A 145 -4.90 -7.22 -11.38
N THR A 146 -6.08 -6.75 -10.98
CA THR A 146 -7.28 -6.73 -11.82
C THR A 146 -7.10 -5.81 -13.02
N LEU A 147 -6.57 -4.62 -12.81
CA LEU A 147 -6.26 -3.68 -13.89
C LEU A 147 -5.20 -4.28 -14.83
N ASN A 148 -4.07 -4.71 -14.29
CA ASN A 148 -2.94 -5.25 -15.05
C ASN A 148 -3.34 -6.48 -15.87
N ARG A 149 -4.17 -7.38 -15.31
CA ARG A 149 -4.74 -8.53 -16.04
C ARG A 149 -5.66 -8.08 -17.17
N THR A 150 -6.51 -7.10 -16.92
CA THR A 150 -7.43 -6.57 -17.95
C THR A 150 -6.65 -5.95 -19.11
N MET A 151 -5.58 -5.21 -18.83
CA MET A 151 -4.74 -4.59 -19.85
C MET A 151 -4.06 -5.59 -20.80
N VAL A 152 -3.80 -6.83 -20.36
CA VAL A 152 -3.17 -7.86 -21.21
C VAL A 152 -4.15 -8.83 -21.85
N THR A 153 -5.43 -8.80 -21.45
CA THR A 153 -6.45 -9.75 -21.91
C THR A 153 -7.22 -9.22 -23.10
N ILE A 154 -7.31 -10.03 -24.17
CA ILE A 154 -8.18 -9.74 -25.33
C ILE A 154 -9.65 -9.95 -24.91
N PRO A 155 -10.59 -9.07 -25.29
CA PRO A 155 -10.46 -7.97 -26.26
C PRO A 155 -9.95 -6.62 -25.71
N TRP A 156 -9.80 -6.46 -24.40
CA TRP A 156 -9.52 -5.17 -23.74
C TRP A 156 -8.14 -4.60 -24.07
N SER A 157 -7.14 -5.46 -24.25
CA SER A 157 -5.74 -5.06 -24.53
C SER A 157 -5.60 -4.17 -25.77
N LEU A 158 -6.50 -4.30 -26.75
CA LEU A 158 -6.54 -3.47 -27.96
C LEU A 158 -6.87 -1.99 -27.68
N PHE A 159 -7.46 -1.68 -26.53
CA PHE A 159 -7.94 -0.35 -26.17
C PHE A 159 -7.03 0.37 -25.16
N VAL A 160 -5.99 -0.29 -24.65
CA VAL A 160 -5.08 0.27 -23.62
C VAL A 160 -4.39 1.54 -24.08
N GLY A 161 -3.88 1.57 -25.32
CA GLY A 161 -3.23 2.77 -25.85
C GLY A 161 -4.17 3.98 -25.96
N MET A 162 -5.47 3.75 -26.16
CA MET A 162 -6.48 4.81 -26.27
C MET A 162 -7.09 5.21 -24.93
N SER A 163 -7.09 4.32 -23.92
CA SER A 163 -7.69 4.61 -22.61
C SER A 163 -6.89 5.63 -21.80
N GLY A 164 -5.59 5.74 -22.06
CA GLY A 164 -4.64 6.54 -21.28
C GLY A 164 -4.22 5.86 -19.96
N VAL A 165 -4.54 4.57 -19.81
CA VAL A 165 -4.32 3.81 -18.58
C VAL A 165 -2.96 3.14 -18.61
N SER A 166 -2.23 3.22 -17.49
CA SER A 166 -0.91 2.61 -17.32
C SER A 166 -0.95 1.43 -16.35
N LYS A 167 0.09 0.59 -16.42
CA LYS A 167 0.24 -0.56 -15.53
C LYS A 167 0.46 -0.05 -14.11
N ALA A 168 -0.33 -0.54 -13.16
CA ALA A 168 -0.14 -0.25 -11.75
C ALA A 168 1.05 -1.06 -11.19
N ALA A 169 1.90 -0.41 -10.39
CA ALA A 169 2.89 -1.11 -9.58
C ALA A 169 2.18 -1.92 -8.48
N PHE A 170 2.82 -2.97 -7.98
CA PHE A 170 2.34 -3.63 -6.76
C PHE A 170 2.94 -2.94 -5.54
N TYR A 171 2.19 -2.96 -4.46
CA TYR A 171 2.67 -2.62 -3.13
C TYR A 171 3.44 -3.81 -2.58
N ASP A 172 4.70 -3.90 -2.97
CA ASP A 172 5.67 -4.85 -2.42
C ASP A 172 6.66 -4.04 -1.57
N ALA A 173 6.77 -4.37 -0.28
CA ALA A 173 7.94 -3.92 0.47
C ALA A 173 9.18 -4.53 -0.22
N PRO A 174 10.28 -3.77 -0.41
CA PRO A 174 11.50 -4.35 -0.93
C PRO A 174 11.82 -5.55 -0.06
N VAL A 175 11.80 -6.74 -0.67
CA VAL A 175 12.08 -8.00 0.01
C VAL A 175 13.46 -7.80 0.64
N ALA A 176 13.51 -7.64 1.96
CA ALA A 176 14.74 -7.91 2.68
C ALA A 176 15.05 -9.35 2.28
N ASN A 177 16.09 -9.56 1.47
CA ASN A 177 16.43 -10.84 0.87
C ASN A 177 16.28 -11.97 1.90
N GLU A 178 15.10 -12.60 1.96
CA GLU A 178 14.86 -13.79 2.75
C GLU A 178 15.47 -14.91 1.93
N ALA A 179 16.80 -15.02 2.00
CA ALA A 179 17.36 -16.35 1.98
C ALA A 179 16.66 -17.10 3.13
N PRO A 180 15.89 -18.16 2.86
CA PRO A 180 15.26 -18.93 3.92
C PRO A 180 16.35 -19.32 4.93
N PRO A 181 16.08 -19.27 6.25
CA PRO A 181 17.09 -19.63 7.24
C PRO A 181 17.58 -21.04 6.93
N GLN A 182 18.87 -21.15 6.58
CA GLN A 182 19.52 -22.45 6.41
C GLN A 182 19.59 -23.09 7.78
N VAL A 183 18.70 -24.04 8.03
CA VAL A 183 18.77 -24.88 9.22
C VAL A 183 19.83 -25.94 8.95
N ASP A 184 21.06 -25.67 9.41
CA ASP A 184 22.13 -26.65 9.47
C ASP A 184 21.95 -27.49 10.75
N PHE A 185 21.77 -28.79 10.55
CA PHE A 185 21.69 -29.77 11.65
C PHE A 185 23.05 -30.41 11.96
N GLY A 186 24.16 -29.85 11.49
CA GLY A 186 25.51 -30.23 11.87
C GLY A 186 25.76 -31.74 11.74
N SER A 187 25.96 -32.21 10.51
CA SER A 187 26.48 -33.56 10.27
C SER A 187 28.01 -33.57 10.21
#